data_AF-A0A2P8D992-F1
#
_entry.id   AF-A0A2P8D992-F1
#
_cell.length_a   1.000
_cell.length_b   1.000
_cell.length_c   1.000
_cell.angle_alpha   90.00
_cell.angle_beta   90.00
_cell.angle_gamma   90.00
#
_symmetry.space_group_name_H-M   'P 1'
#
loop_
_entity.id
_entity.type
_entity.pdbx_description
1 polymer ?
#
loop_
_entity_poly.entity_id
_entity_poly.type
_entity_poly.pdbx_seq_one_letter_code
_entity_poly.pdbx_strand_id
1 'polypeptide(L)'
;MTDTFADLLACEDIVMFANAAIAGTGQREFRSTAAAQRFGLRFLHDYVCGNYRDVYTAMLAIDINDHNAATIIHTLLATSAQATPQQRRAERPLIDRRLRGLPPQRAYKLFHALQRDRVNNRRTRAIIRDYRAARPDPALDAVKYRAALKAATRHAHLRLPGEYGTFLYDPLRPARYDTPLLETWRRAHYSASALYDLPLTVAEGFAAKHGIARTDFLRAIAPAATRGEALRLQSAAARADAPALRVDLHRVPLTRLAGYVLSLDLDERARRRGELTGALAAAARTAAGRRAGTWGRTAAVLDDSYSSFGSPAKRRRPLAVALACHYLLDALAERHTSHWVSGRTDPLMAYPRGSSPLAERVLDALETAPPRLIVVSDGHDDTPDVCASVLSAWRHRVDPGRATSVTHLNPVFDAEEFTPVRLSPAIPTVGIRAAENLPALVGLARFAEGTSGLHDLRSHLADQVERYLADSGDPR
;
A
#
# COMPACT_ATOMS: atom_id res chain seq x y z
N MET A 1 25.46 -22.91 12.45
CA MET A 1 24.69 -23.08 13.70
C MET A 1 23.38 -23.74 13.32
N THR A 2 23.05 -24.89 13.90
CA THR A 2 21.79 -25.59 13.65
C THR A 2 20.67 -24.84 14.36
N ASP A 3 19.66 -24.37 13.62
CA ASP A 3 18.50 -23.69 14.21
C ASP A 3 17.73 -24.65 15.12
N THR A 4 17.29 -24.14 16.28
CA THR A 4 16.43 -24.91 17.17
C THR A 4 14.99 -24.95 16.62
N PHE A 5 14.17 -25.90 17.10
CA PHE A 5 12.74 -25.93 16.77
C PHE A 5 12.03 -24.59 17.10
N ALA A 6 12.45 -23.94 18.19
CA ALA A 6 11.95 -22.64 18.58
C ALA A 6 12.35 -21.53 17.59
N ASP A 7 13.55 -21.62 17.00
CA ASP A 7 14.02 -20.65 16.00
C ASP A 7 13.24 -20.78 14.67
N LEU A 8 12.92 -22.01 14.27
CA LEU A 8 12.11 -22.28 13.08
C LEU A 8 10.68 -21.75 13.25
N LEU A 9 10.07 -22.01 14.42
CA LEU A 9 8.73 -21.50 14.73
C LEU A 9 8.70 -19.96 14.75
N ALA A 10 9.71 -19.33 15.38
CA ALA A 10 9.83 -17.87 15.38
C ALA A 10 10.01 -17.31 13.96
N CYS A 11 10.75 -18.00 13.09
CA CYS A 11 10.89 -17.61 11.69
C CYS A 11 9.54 -17.65 10.96
N GLU A 12 8.77 -18.74 11.14
CA GLU A 12 7.44 -18.89 10.57
C GLU A 12 6.48 -17.78 11.03
N ASP A 13 6.45 -17.48 12.34
CA ASP A 13 5.63 -16.41 12.91
C ASP A 13 5.98 -15.03 12.33
N ILE A 14 7.27 -14.73 12.16
CA ILE A 14 7.74 -13.46 11.62
C ILE A 14 7.35 -13.33 10.14
N VAL A 15 7.51 -14.40 9.36
CA VAL A 15 7.14 -14.41 7.93
C VAL A 15 5.63 -14.28 7.77
N MET A 16 4.85 -14.99 8.59
CA MET A 16 3.39 -14.88 8.64
C MET A 16 2.98 -13.43 8.92
N PHE A 17 3.57 -12.79 9.93
CA PHE A 17 3.26 -11.39 10.24
C PHE A 17 3.71 -10.42 9.14
N ALA A 18 4.87 -10.62 8.53
CA ALA A 18 5.32 -9.78 7.42
C ALA A 18 4.32 -9.84 6.26
N ASN A 19 3.87 -11.03 5.89
CA ASN A 19 2.85 -11.25 4.87
C ASN A 19 1.52 -10.55 5.23
N ALA A 20 1.05 -10.71 6.47
CA ALA A 20 -0.14 -10.04 6.96
C ALA A 20 0.00 -8.50 6.94
N ALA A 21 1.17 -7.99 7.34
CA ALA A 21 1.48 -6.57 7.40
C ALA A 21 1.56 -5.93 6.00
N ILE A 22 1.93 -6.69 4.97
CA ILE A 22 1.97 -6.24 3.58
C ILE A 22 0.56 -6.25 2.98
N ALA A 23 -0.13 -7.41 2.99
CA ALA A 23 -1.39 -7.62 2.26
C ALA A 23 -2.64 -7.16 3.02
N GLY A 24 -2.70 -7.41 4.33
CA GLY A 24 -3.88 -7.20 5.16
C GLY A 24 -4.14 -5.71 5.44
N THR A 25 -5.39 -5.27 5.33
CA THR A 25 -5.73 -3.83 5.48
C THR A 25 -6.86 -3.54 6.47
N GLY A 26 -7.42 -4.59 7.11
CA GLY A 26 -8.60 -4.46 7.96
C GLY A 26 -9.89 -4.08 7.21
N GLN A 27 -9.85 -4.10 5.89
CA GLN A 27 -11.00 -3.89 5.00
C GLN A 27 -11.56 -5.23 4.52
N ARG A 28 -12.79 -5.22 4.01
CA ARG A 28 -13.43 -6.42 3.45
C ARG A 28 -12.66 -6.92 2.24
N GLU A 29 -12.47 -8.23 2.14
CA GLU A 29 -11.97 -8.92 0.94
C GLU A 29 -13.13 -9.63 0.21
N PHE A 30 -12.84 -10.28 -0.91
CA PHE A 30 -13.85 -11.05 -1.66
C PHE A 30 -14.45 -12.16 -0.79
N ARG A 31 -13.59 -12.92 -0.09
CA ARG A 31 -13.98 -14.08 0.72
C ARG A 31 -14.06 -13.81 2.22
N SER A 32 -13.46 -12.74 2.74
CA SER A 32 -13.43 -12.45 4.19
C SER A 32 -14.06 -11.11 4.56
N THR A 33 -14.70 -11.06 5.73
CA THR A 33 -15.35 -9.83 6.22
C THR A 33 -14.34 -8.86 6.80
N ALA A 34 -14.70 -7.57 6.84
CA ALA A 34 -13.84 -6.57 7.46
C ALA A 34 -13.66 -6.79 8.98
N ALA A 35 -14.61 -7.46 9.64
CA ALA A 35 -14.51 -7.77 11.06
C ALA A 35 -13.48 -8.89 11.31
N ALA A 36 -13.55 -9.98 10.55
CA ALA A 36 -12.58 -11.08 10.61
C ALA A 36 -11.16 -10.58 10.32
N GLN A 37 -10.99 -9.79 9.25
CA GLN A 37 -9.72 -9.15 8.89
C GLN A 37 -9.12 -8.33 10.05
N ARG A 38 -9.93 -7.47 10.68
CA ARG A 38 -9.47 -6.66 11.82
C ARG A 38 -9.13 -7.50 13.05
N PHE A 39 -9.90 -8.56 13.29
CA PHE A 39 -9.64 -9.47 14.40
C PHE A 39 -8.29 -10.18 14.22
N GLY A 40 -8.07 -10.80 13.07
CA GLY A 40 -6.82 -11.53 12.79
C GLY A 40 -5.60 -10.63 12.78
N LEU A 41 -5.70 -9.45 12.14
CA LEU A 41 -4.60 -8.48 12.18
C LEU A 41 -4.30 -8.02 13.61
N ARG A 42 -5.33 -7.72 14.42
CA ARG A 42 -5.12 -7.31 15.81
C ARG A 42 -4.41 -8.41 16.61
N PHE A 43 -4.86 -9.66 16.49
CA PHE A 43 -4.22 -10.80 17.14
C PHE A 43 -2.74 -10.89 16.78
N LEU A 44 -2.40 -10.85 15.49
CA LEU A 44 -1.01 -10.89 15.03
C LEU A 44 -0.18 -9.71 15.55
N HIS A 45 -0.74 -8.50 15.53
CA HIS A 45 -0.06 -7.31 16.05
C HIS A 45 0.26 -7.44 17.54
N ASP A 46 -0.69 -7.92 18.34
CA ASP A 46 -0.51 -8.12 19.78
C ASP A 46 0.49 -9.25 20.06
N TYR A 47 0.37 -10.37 19.33
CA TYR A 47 1.25 -11.53 19.44
C TYR A 47 2.71 -11.20 19.12
N VAL A 48 2.98 -10.60 17.95
CA VAL A 48 4.37 -10.30 17.53
C VAL A 48 4.96 -9.15 18.33
N CYS A 49 4.15 -8.15 18.73
CA CYS A 49 4.64 -7.11 19.62
C CYS A 49 5.01 -7.65 21.01
N GLY A 50 4.29 -8.66 21.51
CA GLY A 50 4.55 -9.29 22.80
C GLY A 50 5.79 -10.19 22.78
N ASN A 51 5.93 -11.03 21.76
CA ASN A 51 7.00 -12.05 21.69
C ASN A 51 8.27 -11.57 20.96
N TYR A 52 8.13 -10.69 19.96
CA TYR A 52 9.20 -10.31 19.03
C TYR A 52 9.24 -8.80 18.78
N ARG A 53 9.17 -7.98 19.85
CA ARG A 53 9.04 -6.51 19.76
C ARG A 53 10.07 -5.81 18.84
N ASP A 54 11.31 -6.27 18.84
CA ASP A 54 12.37 -5.69 18.00
C ASP A 54 12.09 -5.94 16.53
N VAL A 55 11.65 -7.15 16.19
CA VAL A 55 11.24 -7.54 14.83
C VAL A 55 9.96 -6.80 14.43
N TYR A 56 8.98 -6.72 15.33
CA TYR A 56 7.75 -5.95 15.14
C TYR A 56 8.04 -4.49 14.78
N THR A 57 9.05 -3.91 15.42
CA THR A 57 9.52 -2.55 15.15
C THR A 57 10.23 -2.45 13.80
N ALA A 58 11.08 -3.43 13.47
CA ALA A 58 11.80 -3.49 12.19
C ALA A 58 10.84 -3.55 10.99
N MET A 59 9.62 -4.06 11.15
CA MET A 59 8.60 -4.04 10.09
C MET A 59 8.25 -2.64 9.59
N LEU A 60 8.51 -1.57 10.37
CA LEU A 60 8.36 -0.18 9.91
C LEU A 60 9.34 0.20 8.79
N ALA A 61 10.44 -0.55 8.64
CA ALA A 61 11.44 -0.37 7.59
C ALA A 61 11.14 -1.18 6.32
N ILE A 62 10.18 -2.11 6.38
CA ILE A 62 9.73 -2.89 5.22
C ILE A 62 8.54 -2.16 4.57
N ASP A 63 8.25 -2.47 3.31
CA ASP A 63 7.11 -1.88 2.59
C ASP A 63 5.75 -2.48 3.00
N ILE A 64 5.41 -2.31 4.26
CA ILE A 64 4.09 -2.58 4.81
C ILE A 64 3.11 -1.44 4.44
N ASN A 65 1.82 -1.68 4.56
CA ASN A 65 0.84 -0.64 4.25
C ASN A 65 0.66 0.41 5.36
N ASP A 66 0.13 1.59 5.01
CA ASP A 66 -0.13 2.69 5.96
C ASP A 66 -1.00 2.28 7.15
N HIS A 67 -1.93 1.34 6.95
CA HIS A 67 -2.78 0.87 8.04
C HIS A 67 -1.95 0.13 9.08
N ASN A 68 -1.18 -0.87 8.67
CA ASN A 68 -0.34 -1.65 9.57
C ASN A 68 0.83 -0.84 10.12
N ALA A 69 1.40 0.09 9.35
CA ALA A 69 2.39 1.03 9.88
C ALA A 69 1.81 1.89 11.00
N ALA A 70 0.61 2.44 10.82
CA ALA A 70 -0.08 3.19 11.86
C ALA A 70 -0.42 2.30 13.07
N THR A 71 -0.86 1.06 12.86
CA THR A 71 -1.13 0.10 13.94
C THR A 71 0.14 -0.24 14.73
N ILE A 72 1.27 -0.48 14.06
CA ILE A 72 2.56 -0.72 14.72
C ILE A 72 2.95 0.48 15.59
N ILE A 73 2.92 1.69 15.03
CA ILE A 73 3.24 2.91 15.79
C ILE A 73 2.28 3.05 16.99
N HIS A 74 0.99 2.83 16.79
CA HIS A 74 -0.01 2.87 17.86
C HIS A 74 0.33 1.88 18.98
N THR A 75 0.51 0.60 18.65
CA THR A 75 0.78 -0.47 19.61
C THR A 75 2.08 -0.20 20.36
N LEU A 76 3.17 0.18 19.67
CA LEU A 76 4.45 0.49 20.30
C LEU A 76 4.35 1.62 21.34
N LEU A 77 3.51 2.63 21.07
CA LEU A 77 3.27 3.74 21.98
C LEU A 77 2.32 3.38 23.13
N ALA A 78 1.28 2.59 22.86
CA ALA A 78 0.34 2.11 23.87
C ALA A 78 1.03 1.20 24.89
N THR A 79 1.93 0.33 24.43
CA THR A 79 2.67 -0.64 25.27
C THR A 79 4.05 -0.15 25.67
N SER A 80 4.32 1.16 25.63
CA SER A 80 5.67 1.71 25.89
C SER A 80 6.22 1.40 27.30
N ALA A 81 5.35 1.03 28.25
CA ALA A 81 5.76 0.60 29.59
C ALA A 81 6.39 -0.80 29.62
N GLN A 82 6.05 -1.66 28.66
CA GLN A 82 6.58 -3.02 28.53
C GLN A 82 7.95 -3.05 27.82
N ALA A 83 8.34 -1.97 27.16
CA ALA A 83 9.60 -1.86 26.43
C ALA A 83 10.79 -1.61 27.36
N THR A 84 11.96 -2.15 27.03
CA THR A 84 13.22 -1.77 27.68
C THR A 84 13.67 -0.36 27.24
N PRO A 85 14.58 0.32 27.97
CA PRO A 85 15.15 1.58 27.51
C PRO A 85 15.84 1.49 26.15
N GLN A 86 16.51 0.38 25.84
CA GLN A 86 17.17 0.13 24.56
C GLN A 86 16.16 0.01 23.42
N GLN A 87 15.08 -0.75 23.63
CA GLN A 87 14.00 -0.87 22.66
C GLN A 87 13.36 0.48 22.36
N ARG A 88 13.06 1.28 23.39
CA ARG A 88 12.52 2.63 23.19
C ARG A 88 13.43 3.54 22.36
N ARG A 89 14.76 3.40 22.49
CA ARG A 89 15.74 4.15 21.70
C ARG A 89 15.75 3.68 20.24
N ALA A 90 15.73 2.38 20.01
CA ALA A 90 15.70 1.79 18.66
C ALA A 90 14.39 2.07 17.91
N GLU A 91 13.25 2.04 18.61
CA GLU A 91 11.93 2.29 18.03
C GLU A 91 11.75 3.74 17.54
N ARG A 92 12.37 4.72 18.22
CA ARG A 92 12.15 6.15 17.97
C ARG A 92 12.46 6.59 16.53
N PRO A 93 13.66 6.36 15.96
CA PRO A 93 14.00 6.83 14.61
C PRO A 93 13.11 6.18 13.54
N LEU A 94 12.75 4.90 13.72
CA LEU A 94 11.85 4.17 12.81
C LEU A 94 10.45 4.76 12.82
N ILE A 95 9.89 5.05 14.00
CA ILE A 95 8.58 5.70 14.12
C ILE A 95 8.62 7.09 13.48
N ASP A 96 9.61 7.92 13.80
CA ASP A 96 9.68 9.30 13.29
C ASP A 96 9.81 9.33 11.76
N ARG A 97 10.65 8.46 11.21
CA ARG A 97 10.80 8.32 9.77
C ARG A 97 9.52 7.84 9.11
N ARG A 98 8.93 6.75 9.62
CA ARG A 98 7.72 6.18 9.01
C ARG A 98 6.55 7.17 9.09
N LEU A 99 6.39 7.85 10.22
CA LEU A 99 5.34 8.84 10.41
C LEU A 99 5.49 10.04 9.46
N ARG A 100 6.71 10.49 9.17
CA ARG A 100 6.97 11.54 8.17
C ARG A 100 6.62 11.10 6.74
N GLY A 101 6.79 9.81 6.42
CA GLY A 101 6.40 9.24 5.13
C GLY A 101 4.90 8.94 4.99
N LEU A 102 4.13 8.92 6.08
CA LEU A 102 2.69 8.68 6.01
C LEU A 102 1.96 9.89 5.41
N PRO A 103 0.89 9.66 4.62
CA PRO A 103 -0.01 10.74 4.23
C PRO A 103 -0.59 11.44 5.47
N PRO A 104 -0.70 12.79 5.49
CA PRO A 104 -1.06 13.52 6.71
C PRO A 104 -2.38 13.06 7.34
N GLN A 105 -3.39 12.77 6.51
CA GLN A 105 -4.67 12.24 6.96
C GLN A 105 -4.56 10.89 7.70
N ARG A 106 -3.54 10.07 7.37
CA ARG A 106 -3.26 8.80 8.06
C ARG A 106 -2.56 9.04 9.40
N ALA A 107 -1.58 9.93 9.44
CA ALA A 107 -0.93 10.34 10.68
C ALA A 107 -1.92 10.96 11.68
N TYR A 108 -2.80 11.85 11.22
CA TYR A 108 -3.84 12.42 12.07
C TYR A 108 -4.88 11.39 12.54
N LYS A 109 -5.23 10.41 11.70
CA LYS A 109 -6.10 9.29 12.13
C LYS A 109 -5.44 8.47 13.23
N LEU A 110 -4.13 8.24 13.15
CA LEU A 110 -3.35 7.60 14.22
C LEU A 110 -3.41 8.42 15.52
N PHE A 111 -3.20 9.74 15.45
CA PHE A 111 -3.28 10.59 16.65
C PHE A 111 -4.67 10.59 17.28
N HIS A 112 -5.72 10.58 16.47
CA HIS A 112 -7.08 10.43 16.96
C HIS A 112 -7.30 9.06 17.63
N ALA A 113 -6.72 7.98 17.10
CA ALA A 113 -6.78 6.67 17.74
C ALA A 113 -6.07 6.67 19.10
N LEU A 114 -4.86 7.24 19.18
CA LEU A 114 -4.12 7.41 20.45
C LEU A 114 -4.92 8.24 21.46
N GLN A 115 -5.63 9.28 21.01
CA GLN A 115 -6.50 10.09 21.85
C GLN A 115 -7.68 9.29 22.39
N ARG A 116 -8.40 8.58 21.50
CA ARG A 116 -9.54 7.74 21.87
C ARG A 116 -9.12 6.69 22.91
N ASP A 117 -7.96 6.08 22.72
CA ASP A 117 -7.42 5.02 23.57
C ASP A 117 -6.62 5.60 24.76
N ARG A 118 -6.66 6.92 24.96
CA ARG A 118 -6.05 7.68 26.07
C ARG A 118 -4.54 7.47 26.24
N VAL A 119 -3.84 7.13 25.17
CA VAL A 119 -2.39 6.95 25.14
C VAL A 119 -1.73 8.33 25.05
N ASN A 120 -1.26 8.87 26.18
CA ASN A 120 -0.62 10.19 26.25
C ASN A 120 0.66 10.23 27.09
N ASN A 121 1.51 9.23 26.96
CA ASN A 121 2.80 9.20 27.65
C ASN A 121 3.79 10.24 27.07
N ARG A 122 4.89 10.52 27.80
CA ARG A 122 5.94 11.49 27.39
C ARG A 122 6.42 11.26 25.95
N ARG A 123 6.55 10.01 25.54
CA ARG A 123 7.01 9.61 24.21
C ARG A 123 5.99 9.94 23.13
N THR A 124 4.71 9.68 23.38
CA THR A 124 3.60 10.04 22.49
C THR A 124 3.54 11.55 22.26
N ARG A 125 3.64 12.34 23.33
CA ARG A 125 3.68 13.82 23.24
C ARG A 125 4.88 14.30 22.41
N ALA A 126 6.06 13.72 22.62
CA ALA A 126 7.27 14.06 21.87
C ALA A 126 7.11 13.74 20.38
N ILE A 127 6.57 12.57 20.02
CA ILE A 127 6.36 12.18 18.61
C ILE A 127 5.36 13.12 17.92
N ILE A 128 4.23 13.45 18.56
CA ILE A 128 3.24 14.36 17.97
C ILE A 128 3.84 15.76 17.77
N ARG A 129 4.63 16.24 18.75
CA ARG A 129 5.35 17.52 18.66
C ARG A 129 6.34 17.52 17.50
N ASP A 130 7.17 16.49 17.41
CA ASP A 130 8.27 16.42 16.45
C ASP A 130 7.75 16.17 15.03
N TYR A 131 6.70 15.37 14.87
CA TYR A 131 5.98 15.22 13.60
C TYR A 131 5.45 16.57 13.11
N ARG A 132 4.78 17.35 13.97
CA ARG A 132 4.27 18.68 13.62
C ARG A 132 5.41 19.61 13.22
N ALA A 133 6.48 19.65 13.99
CA ALA A 133 7.63 20.52 13.73
C ALA A 133 8.32 20.19 12.41
N ALA A 134 8.29 18.93 11.98
CA ALA A 134 8.86 18.49 10.71
C ALA A 134 7.95 18.67 9.49
N ARG A 135 6.74 19.25 9.64
CA ARG A 135 5.84 19.45 8.50
C ARG A 135 6.34 20.59 7.60
N PRO A 136 6.36 20.40 6.26
CA PRO A 136 6.86 21.40 5.33
C PRO A 136 5.96 22.64 5.27
N ASP A 137 4.64 22.45 5.36
CA ASP A 137 3.65 23.54 5.32
C ASP A 137 2.66 23.42 6.48
N PRO A 138 2.89 24.13 7.60
CA PRO A 138 1.99 24.14 8.74
C PRO A 138 0.66 24.87 8.47
N ALA A 139 0.61 25.80 7.51
CA ALA A 139 -0.59 26.54 7.15
C ALA A 139 -1.58 25.65 6.39
N LEU A 140 -1.07 24.87 5.44
CA LEU A 140 -1.86 23.88 4.72
C LEU A 140 -2.48 22.86 5.68
N ASP A 141 -1.70 22.36 6.65
CA ASP A 141 -2.21 21.42 7.66
C ASP A 141 -3.29 22.04 8.54
N ALA A 142 -3.12 23.30 8.95
CA ALA A 142 -4.08 24.03 9.76
C ALA A 142 -5.42 24.23 9.04
N VAL A 143 -5.39 24.48 7.73
CA VAL A 143 -6.60 24.68 6.92
C VAL A 143 -7.23 23.36 6.50
N LYS A 144 -6.46 22.45 5.89
CA LYS A 144 -6.97 21.19 5.31
C LYS A 144 -7.34 20.15 6.35
N TYR A 145 -6.58 20.06 7.46
CA TYR A 145 -6.76 19.05 8.51
C TYR A 145 -7.14 19.67 9.86
N ARG A 146 -7.75 20.87 9.85
CA ARG A 146 -8.04 21.71 11.02
C ARG A 146 -8.54 20.94 12.24
N ALA A 147 -9.62 20.18 12.09
CA ALA A 147 -10.26 19.46 13.19
C ALA A 147 -9.33 18.41 13.82
N ALA A 148 -8.59 17.69 12.98
CA ALA A 148 -7.68 16.65 13.43
C ALA A 148 -6.40 17.24 14.06
N LEU A 149 -5.88 18.34 13.51
CA LEU A 149 -4.78 19.08 14.11
C LEU A 149 -5.15 19.62 15.49
N LYS A 150 -6.33 20.26 15.63
CA LYS A 150 -6.86 20.75 16.92
C LYS A 150 -6.99 19.64 17.96
N ALA A 151 -7.44 18.46 17.54
CA ALA A 151 -7.57 17.30 18.42
C ALA A 151 -6.19 16.79 18.88
N ALA A 152 -5.24 16.67 17.96
CA ALA A 152 -3.88 16.22 18.25
C ALA A 152 -3.11 17.20 19.18
N THR A 153 -3.23 18.51 18.95
CA THR A 153 -2.56 19.52 19.78
C THR A 153 -3.11 19.56 21.20
N ARG A 154 -4.44 19.41 21.35
CA ARG A 154 -5.10 19.30 22.65
C ARG A 154 -4.65 18.03 23.38
N HIS A 155 -4.62 16.90 22.68
CA HIS A 155 -4.19 15.61 23.25
C HIS A 155 -2.75 15.68 23.76
N ALA A 156 -1.83 16.20 22.96
CA ALA A 156 -0.41 16.26 23.32
C ALA A 156 -0.02 17.48 24.19
N HIS A 157 -0.97 18.33 24.57
CA HIS A 157 -0.76 19.58 25.31
C HIS A 157 0.29 20.50 24.66
N LEU A 158 0.26 20.62 23.33
CA LEU A 158 1.25 21.38 22.58
C LEU A 158 0.91 22.87 22.57
N ARG A 159 1.93 23.70 22.80
CA ARG A 159 1.86 25.14 22.53
C ARG A 159 2.04 25.39 21.04
N LEU A 160 1.11 26.14 20.46
CA LEU A 160 1.16 26.51 19.05
C LEU A 160 1.84 27.89 18.92
N PRO A 161 2.81 28.05 17.99
CA PRO A 161 3.45 29.32 17.73
C PRO A 161 2.49 30.30 17.03
N GLY A 162 2.68 31.60 17.28
CA GLY A 162 1.99 32.68 16.56
C GLY A 162 0.46 32.54 16.53
N GLU A 163 -0.11 32.81 15.36
CA GLU A 163 -1.56 32.87 15.14
C GLU A 163 -2.26 31.52 14.98
N TYR A 164 -1.52 30.41 14.86
CA TYR A 164 -2.09 29.07 14.68
C TYR A 164 -2.98 28.63 15.85
N GLY A 165 -2.64 29.04 17.08
CA GLY A 165 -3.49 28.80 18.25
C GLY A 165 -4.86 29.45 18.07
N THR A 166 -4.87 30.77 17.81
CA THR A 166 -6.10 31.52 17.58
C THR A 166 -6.88 30.95 16.40
N PHE A 167 -6.24 30.63 15.28
CA PHE A 167 -6.92 30.03 14.12
C PHE A 167 -7.63 28.69 14.42
N LEU A 168 -7.02 27.80 15.21
CA LEU A 168 -7.62 26.49 15.51
C LEU A 168 -8.76 26.56 16.54
N TYR A 169 -8.70 27.50 17.49
CA TYR A 169 -9.69 27.58 18.56
C TYR A 169 -10.74 28.66 18.32
N ASP A 170 -10.38 29.78 17.71
CA ASP A 170 -11.22 30.95 17.49
C ASP A 170 -10.89 31.66 16.15
N PRO A 171 -11.25 31.05 15.00
CA PRO A 171 -10.77 31.43 13.67
C PRO A 171 -11.36 32.73 13.09
N LEU A 172 -12.43 33.27 13.67
CA LEU A 172 -13.14 34.44 13.13
C LEU A 172 -12.98 35.68 14.02
N ARG A 173 -12.38 35.54 15.21
CA ARG A 173 -12.16 36.66 16.12
C ARG A 173 -11.12 37.66 15.61
N PRO A 174 -9.97 37.25 15.04
CA PRO A 174 -9.03 38.21 14.48
C PRO A 174 -9.61 38.91 13.25
N ALA A 175 -9.37 40.22 13.16
CA ALA A 175 -9.76 41.00 11.98
C ALA A 175 -8.97 40.57 10.72
N ARG A 176 -7.74 40.07 10.90
CA ARG A 176 -6.82 39.65 9.85
C ARG A 176 -5.84 38.60 10.39
N TYR A 177 -5.41 37.69 9.52
CA TYR A 177 -4.24 36.84 9.72
C TYR A 177 -3.05 37.30 8.88
N ASP A 178 -1.84 37.10 9.39
CA ASP A 178 -0.59 37.41 8.69
C ASP A 178 -0.21 36.31 7.69
N THR A 179 -0.51 35.05 8.02
CA THR A 179 -0.30 33.91 7.12
C THR A 179 -1.33 33.96 5.98
N PRO A 180 -0.89 34.09 4.72
CA PRO A 180 -1.80 34.31 3.59
C PRO A 180 -2.90 33.26 3.47
N LEU A 181 -2.57 31.98 3.64
CA LEU A 181 -3.55 30.90 3.51
C LEU A 181 -4.64 30.92 4.61
N LEU A 182 -4.28 31.33 5.83
CA LEU A 182 -5.25 31.48 6.93
C LEU A 182 -6.19 32.66 6.67
N GLU A 183 -5.65 33.75 6.13
CA GLU A 183 -6.44 34.92 5.72
C GLU A 183 -7.36 34.61 4.54
N THR A 184 -6.88 33.89 3.52
CA THR A 184 -7.72 33.41 2.40
C THR A 184 -8.87 32.54 2.91
N TRP A 185 -8.59 31.62 3.84
CA TRP A 185 -9.63 30.80 4.46
C TRP A 185 -10.67 31.65 5.20
N ARG A 186 -10.23 32.65 5.98
CA ARG A 186 -11.13 33.58 6.70
C ARG A 186 -11.98 34.38 5.72
N ARG A 187 -11.40 34.91 4.64
CA ARG A 187 -12.10 35.66 3.59
C ARG A 187 -13.12 34.80 2.83
N ALA A 188 -12.81 33.53 2.58
CA ALA A 188 -13.72 32.60 1.92
C ALA A 188 -15.04 32.39 2.67
N HIS A 189 -15.12 32.73 3.96
CA HIS A 189 -16.39 32.76 4.68
C HIS A 189 -17.35 33.85 4.18
N TYR A 190 -16.83 34.93 3.62
CA TYR A 190 -17.58 36.14 3.24
C TYR A 190 -17.56 36.39 1.72
N SER A 191 -16.53 35.92 1.00
CA SER A 191 -16.40 36.10 -0.45
C SER A 191 -16.23 34.76 -1.17
N ALA A 192 -17.01 34.55 -2.23
CA ALA A 192 -16.89 33.39 -3.09
C ALA A 192 -15.58 33.37 -3.92
N SER A 193 -15.01 34.54 -4.27
CA SER A 193 -13.79 34.58 -5.09
C SER A 193 -12.58 33.97 -4.38
N ALA A 194 -12.50 34.11 -3.06
CA ALA A 194 -11.37 33.64 -2.25
C ALA A 194 -11.31 32.11 -2.12
N LEU A 195 -12.36 31.36 -2.50
CA LEU A 195 -12.35 29.90 -2.37
C LEU A 195 -11.41 29.22 -3.38
N TYR A 196 -11.14 29.83 -4.52
CA TYR A 196 -10.34 29.22 -5.59
C TYR A 196 -8.83 29.19 -5.27
N ASP A 197 -8.41 29.99 -4.30
CA ASP A 197 -7.04 29.99 -3.76
C ASP A 197 -6.87 28.97 -2.61
N LEU A 198 -7.94 28.23 -2.26
CA LEU A 198 -7.91 27.20 -1.21
C LEU A 198 -7.67 25.80 -1.78
N PRO A 199 -7.14 24.87 -0.97
CA PRO A 199 -7.03 23.47 -1.37
C PRO A 199 -8.38 22.89 -1.80
N LEU A 200 -8.39 22.06 -2.85
CA LEU A 200 -9.60 21.53 -3.50
C LEU A 200 -10.70 21.06 -2.53
N THR A 201 -10.36 20.23 -1.55
CA THR A 201 -11.35 19.67 -0.61
C THR A 201 -11.95 20.73 0.33
N VAL A 202 -11.20 21.79 0.63
CA VAL A 202 -11.65 22.91 1.44
C VAL A 202 -12.50 23.86 0.60
N ALA A 203 -12.04 24.13 -0.63
CA ALA A 203 -12.77 24.92 -1.61
C ALA A 203 -14.15 24.29 -1.95
N GLU A 204 -14.23 22.97 -2.08
CA GLU A 204 -15.50 22.24 -2.32
C GLU A 204 -16.52 22.47 -1.19
N GLY A 205 -16.05 22.54 0.06
CA GLY A 205 -16.91 22.88 1.22
C GLY A 205 -17.44 24.32 1.18
N PHE A 206 -16.60 25.28 0.76
CA PHE A 206 -17.03 26.68 0.59
C PHE A 206 -17.93 26.86 -0.64
N ALA A 207 -17.69 26.14 -1.73
CA ALA A 207 -18.53 26.16 -2.91
C ALA A 207 -19.96 25.74 -2.57
N ALA A 208 -20.12 24.68 -1.77
CA ALA A 208 -21.43 24.26 -1.27
C ALA A 208 -22.09 25.35 -0.39
N LYS A 209 -21.32 26.00 0.48
CA LYS A 209 -21.82 27.11 1.32
C LYS A 209 -22.31 28.30 0.48
N HIS A 210 -21.61 28.63 -0.60
CA HIS A 210 -21.95 29.74 -1.50
C HIS A 210 -22.95 29.35 -2.60
N GLY A 211 -23.45 28.12 -2.63
CA GLY A 211 -24.45 27.67 -3.60
C GLY A 211 -23.91 27.50 -5.04
N ILE A 212 -22.60 27.31 -5.21
CA ILE A 212 -21.97 27.16 -6.53
C ILE A 212 -22.23 25.76 -7.09
N ALA A 213 -22.71 25.68 -8.33
CA ALA A 213 -22.94 24.41 -9.01
C ALA A 213 -21.63 23.61 -9.16
N ARG A 214 -21.71 22.28 -8.95
CA ARG A 214 -20.54 21.40 -8.94
C ARG A 214 -19.76 21.44 -10.27
N THR A 215 -20.46 21.49 -11.40
CA THR A 215 -19.88 21.58 -12.74
C THR A 215 -19.04 22.84 -12.92
N ASP A 216 -19.56 23.99 -12.49
CA ASP A 216 -18.87 25.28 -12.60
C ASP A 216 -17.68 25.37 -11.63
N PHE A 217 -17.83 24.82 -10.42
CA PHE A 217 -16.72 24.67 -9.48
C PHE A 217 -15.57 23.84 -10.07
N LEU A 218 -15.88 22.66 -10.62
CA LEU A 218 -14.88 21.78 -11.21
C LEU A 218 -14.18 22.41 -12.41
N ARG A 219 -14.91 23.16 -13.25
CA ARG A 219 -14.33 23.89 -14.38
C ARG A 219 -13.35 24.96 -13.92
N ALA A 220 -13.70 25.71 -12.87
CA ALA A 220 -12.89 26.81 -12.37
C ALA A 220 -11.66 26.36 -11.55
N ILE A 221 -11.77 25.28 -10.77
CA ILE A 221 -10.66 24.79 -9.91
C ILE A 221 -9.70 23.82 -10.62
N ALA A 222 -10.10 23.32 -11.79
CA ALA A 222 -9.31 22.40 -12.61
C ALA A 222 -7.83 22.78 -12.79
N PRO A 223 -7.47 24.04 -13.09
CA PRO A 223 -6.08 24.45 -13.26
C PRO A 223 -5.24 24.37 -11.97
N ALA A 224 -5.88 24.45 -10.80
CA ALA A 224 -5.23 24.46 -9.49
C ALA A 224 -5.19 23.09 -8.79
N ALA A 225 -5.82 22.06 -9.38
CA ALA A 225 -5.90 20.73 -8.78
C ALA A 225 -4.54 19.99 -8.81
N THR A 226 -4.19 19.31 -7.72
CA THR A 226 -2.97 18.47 -7.70
C THR A 226 -3.15 17.25 -8.61
N ARG A 227 -2.06 16.64 -9.07
CA ARG A 227 -2.10 15.48 -10.01
C ARG A 227 -2.96 14.31 -9.51
N GLY A 228 -2.86 13.97 -8.23
CA GLY A 228 -3.64 12.89 -7.62
C GLY A 228 -5.12 13.22 -7.44
N GLU A 229 -5.43 14.52 -7.28
CA GLU A 229 -6.79 15.05 -7.30
C GLU A 229 -7.32 15.06 -8.74
N ALA A 230 -6.52 15.47 -9.73
CA ALA A 230 -6.88 15.48 -11.14
C ALA A 230 -7.27 14.08 -11.67
N LEU A 231 -6.54 13.02 -11.31
CA LEU A 231 -6.91 11.64 -11.69
C LEU A 231 -8.25 11.17 -11.07
N ARG A 232 -8.53 11.57 -9.83
CA ARG A 232 -9.81 11.30 -9.17
C ARG A 232 -10.94 12.11 -9.77
N LEU A 233 -10.67 13.38 -10.06
CA LEU A 233 -11.60 14.31 -10.68
C LEU A 233 -11.91 13.87 -12.11
N GLN A 234 -10.98 13.29 -12.86
CA GLN A 234 -11.24 12.75 -14.20
C GLN A 234 -12.29 11.62 -14.17
N SER A 235 -12.21 10.73 -13.17
CA SER A 235 -13.21 9.65 -12.96
C SER A 235 -14.57 10.17 -12.48
N ALA A 236 -14.62 11.36 -11.88
CA ALA A 236 -15.85 12.02 -11.44
C ALA A 236 -16.45 12.90 -12.53
N ALA A 237 -15.62 13.58 -13.32
CA ALA A 237 -15.96 14.42 -14.45
C ALA A 237 -16.58 13.60 -15.59
N ALA A 238 -16.03 12.42 -15.88
CA ALA A 238 -16.62 11.50 -16.86
C ALA A 238 -18.04 11.04 -16.46
N ARG A 239 -18.35 10.98 -15.17
CA ARG A 239 -19.70 10.65 -14.66
C ARG A 239 -20.64 11.86 -14.65
N ALA A 240 -20.11 13.06 -14.77
CA ALA A 240 -20.84 14.33 -14.67
C ALA A 240 -20.84 15.11 -16.00
N ASP A 241 -20.47 14.47 -17.11
CA ASP A 241 -20.35 15.05 -18.46
C ASP A 241 -19.52 16.36 -18.49
N ALA A 242 -18.48 16.42 -17.65
CA ALA A 242 -17.58 17.55 -17.54
C ALA A 242 -16.30 17.32 -18.36
N PRO A 243 -15.68 18.38 -18.93
CA PRO A 243 -14.48 18.26 -19.75
C PRO A 243 -13.35 17.55 -18.99
N ALA A 244 -12.71 16.59 -19.66
CA ALA A 244 -11.70 15.74 -19.07
C ALA A 244 -10.43 16.54 -18.70
N LEU A 245 -10.04 16.48 -17.43
CA LEU A 245 -8.75 16.97 -16.95
C LEU A 245 -7.62 16.14 -17.59
N ARG A 246 -6.68 16.79 -18.29
CA ARG A 246 -5.51 16.13 -18.88
C ARG A 246 -4.49 15.83 -17.76
N VAL A 247 -4.37 14.55 -17.40
CA VAL A 247 -3.36 14.06 -16.45
C VAL A 247 -2.23 13.40 -17.22
N ASP A 248 -0.97 13.78 -16.93
CA ASP A 248 0.20 13.05 -17.42
C ASP A 248 0.28 11.67 -16.73
N LEU A 249 -0.13 10.64 -17.46
CA LEU A 249 -0.19 9.26 -16.96
C LEU A 249 1.20 8.66 -16.67
N HIS A 250 2.27 9.17 -17.31
CA HIS A 250 3.62 8.63 -17.16
C HIS A 250 4.23 8.85 -15.76
N ARG A 251 3.64 9.75 -14.96
CA ARG A 251 4.08 10.05 -13.59
C ARG A 251 3.27 9.32 -12.52
N VAL A 252 2.28 8.53 -12.91
CA VAL A 252 1.44 7.76 -11.98
C VAL A 252 2.14 6.44 -11.63
N PRO A 253 2.21 6.03 -10.35
CA PRO A 253 2.74 4.72 -9.97
C PRO A 253 2.02 3.59 -10.71
N LEU A 254 2.77 2.59 -11.16
CA LEU A 254 2.31 1.51 -12.03
C LEU A 254 1.03 0.84 -11.52
N THR A 255 1.00 0.43 -10.25
CA THR A 255 -0.15 -0.26 -9.67
C THR A 255 -1.39 0.64 -9.62
N ARG A 256 -1.20 1.95 -9.42
CA ARG A 256 -2.30 2.93 -9.42
C ARG A 256 -2.80 3.20 -10.83
N LEU A 257 -1.89 3.25 -11.81
CA LEU A 257 -2.22 3.38 -13.22
C LEU A 257 -3.02 2.17 -13.73
N ALA A 258 -2.60 0.95 -13.38
CA ALA A 258 -3.35 -0.27 -13.70
C ALA A 258 -4.78 -0.22 -13.12
N GLY A 259 -4.94 0.22 -11.87
CA GLY A 259 -6.26 0.42 -11.27
C GLY A 259 -7.12 1.46 -12.00
N TYR A 260 -6.52 2.54 -12.49
CA TYR A 260 -7.21 3.53 -13.32
C TYR A 260 -7.65 2.94 -14.66
N VAL A 261 -6.76 2.26 -15.38
CA VAL A 261 -7.08 1.59 -16.66
C VAL A 261 -8.25 0.62 -16.47
N LEU A 262 -8.20 -0.20 -15.42
CA LEU A 262 -9.26 -1.15 -15.10
C LEU A 262 -10.57 -0.48 -14.68
N SER A 263 -10.57 0.81 -14.35
CA SER A 263 -11.79 1.57 -14.04
C SER A 263 -12.54 2.03 -15.30
N LEU A 264 -11.83 2.17 -16.42
CA LEU A 264 -12.40 2.50 -17.73
C LEU A 264 -13.19 1.32 -18.30
N ASP A 265 -14.18 1.61 -19.14
CA ASP A 265 -14.84 0.60 -19.97
C ASP A 265 -13.88 0.06 -21.05
N LEU A 266 -14.28 -1.03 -21.70
CA LEU A 266 -13.43 -1.72 -22.67
C LEU A 266 -13.26 -0.90 -23.97
N ASP A 267 -14.27 -0.15 -24.39
CA ASP A 267 -14.24 0.65 -25.62
C ASP A 267 -13.28 1.84 -25.49
N GLU A 268 -13.27 2.51 -24.34
CA GLU A 268 -12.31 3.56 -24.00
C GLU A 268 -10.88 3.02 -23.95
N ARG A 269 -10.67 1.83 -23.37
CA ARG A 269 -9.34 1.19 -23.39
C ARG A 269 -8.90 0.87 -24.79
N ALA A 270 -9.80 0.37 -25.64
CA ALA A 270 -9.50 0.08 -27.04
C ALA A 270 -9.14 1.36 -27.81
N ARG A 271 -9.92 2.43 -27.64
CA ARG A 271 -9.66 3.75 -28.27
C ARG A 271 -8.34 4.37 -27.82
N ARG A 272 -7.97 4.23 -26.53
CA ARG A 272 -6.74 4.80 -25.95
C ARG A 272 -5.59 3.80 -25.80
N ARG A 273 -5.61 2.68 -26.53
CA ARG A 273 -4.65 1.57 -26.37
C ARG A 273 -3.19 2.03 -26.34
N GLY A 274 -2.76 2.79 -27.35
CA GLY A 274 -1.37 3.26 -27.44
C GLY A 274 -0.93 4.12 -26.26
N GLU A 275 -1.80 5.04 -25.82
CA GLU A 275 -1.56 5.91 -24.66
C GLU A 275 -1.44 5.08 -23.37
N LEU A 276 -2.41 4.21 -23.10
CA LEU A 276 -2.49 3.46 -21.85
C LEU A 276 -1.38 2.40 -21.73
N THR A 277 -1.13 1.64 -22.79
CA THR A 277 -0.03 0.65 -22.83
C THR A 277 1.32 1.35 -22.73
N GLY A 278 1.51 2.49 -23.43
CA GLY A 278 2.74 3.28 -23.35
C GLY A 278 2.99 3.83 -21.95
N ALA A 279 1.96 4.31 -21.26
CA ALA A 279 2.04 4.79 -19.89
C ALA A 279 2.35 3.67 -18.90
N LEU A 280 1.70 2.51 -19.02
CA LEU A 280 1.96 1.33 -18.17
C LEU A 280 3.39 0.82 -18.35
N ALA A 281 3.86 0.68 -19.58
CA ALA A 281 5.23 0.25 -19.87
C ALA A 281 6.28 1.24 -19.36
N ALA A 282 6.03 2.56 -19.47
CA ALA A 282 6.93 3.59 -18.94
C ALA A 282 6.99 3.56 -17.40
N ALA A 283 5.84 3.42 -16.74
CA ALA A 283 5.77 3.29 -15.28
C ALA A 283 6.48 2.00 -14.81
N ALA A 284 6.34 0.90 -15.55
CA ALA A 284 7.01 -0.37 -15.28
C ALA A 284 8.53 -0.27 -15.40
N ARG A 285 9.06 0.34 -16.46
CA ARG A 285 10.50 0.60 -16.60
C ARG A 285 11.05 1.46 -15.48
N THR A 286 10.28 2.49 -15.07
CA THR A 286 10.65 3.35 -13.94
C THR A 286 10.72 2.55 -12.63
N ALA A 287 9.74 1.69 -12.39
CA ALA A 287 9.70 0.82 -11.21
C ALA A 287 10.80 -0.26 -11.23
N ALA A 288 11.11 -0.83 -12.39
CA ALA A 288 12.21 -1.78 -12.57
C ALA A 288 13.57 -1.12 -12.29
N GLY A 289 13.76 0.12 -12.74
CA GLY A 289 14.99 0.90 -12.52
C GLY A 289 16.23 0.15 -12.99
N ARG A 290 17.23 0.03 -12.12
CA ARG A 290 18.49 -0.70 -12.42
C ARG A 290 18.32 -2.21 -12.61
N ARG A 291 17.14 -2.76 -12.30
CA ARG A 291 16.86 -4.21 -12.43
C ARG A 291 16.23 -4.57 -13.77
N ALA A 292 15.96 -3.60 -14.64
CA ALA A 292 15.40 -3.85 -15.95
C ALA A 292 16.26 -4.86 -16.74
N GLY A 293 15.61 -5.88 -17.32
CA GLY A 293 16.28 -6.96 -18.06
C GLY A 293 17.17 -7.90 -17.25
N THR A 294 17.21 -7.83 -15.91
CA THR A 294 18.13 -8.67 -15.10
C THR A 294 17.55 -10.03 -14.71
N TRP A 295 16.27 -10.29 -15.02
CA TRP A 295 15.55 -11.48 -14.55
C TRP A 295 15.61 -12.68 -15.49
N GLY A 296 16.30 -12.57 -16.64
CA GLY A 296 16.38 -13.65 -17.63
C GLY A 296 15.00 -14.03 -18.18
N ARG A 297 14.82 -15.32 -18.52
CA ARG A 297 13.51 -15.87 -18.93
C ARG A 297 12.58 -15.99 -17.73
N THR A 298 11.42 -15.34 -17.76
CA THR A 298 10.43 -15.39 -16.68
C THR A 298 9.04 -15.69 -17.23
N ALA A 299 8.45 -16.79 -16.76
CA ALA A 299 7.03 -17.08 -16.98
C ALA A 299 6.19 -16.53 -15.82
N ALA A 300 4.95 -16.11 -16.11
CA ALA A 300 4.01 -15.71 -15.08
C ALA A 300 2.62 -16.30 -15.32
N VAL A 301 1.97 -16.71 -14.24
CA VAL A 301 0.54 -17.03 -14.21
C VAL A 301 -0.19 -15.88 -13.53
N LEU A 302 -1.17 -15.28 -14.20
CA LEU A 302 -1.84 -14.06 -13.78
C LEU A 302 -3.34 -14.27 -13.68
N ASP A 303 -3.87 -14.05 -12.48
CA ASP A 303 -5.29 -14.26 -12.21
C ASP A 303 -6.16 -13.09 -12.71
N ASP A 304 -7.12 -13.43 -13.58
CA ASP A 304 -8.22 -12.58 -14.03
C ASP A 304 -9.59 -13.26 -13.90
N SER A 305 -9.68 -14.25 -13.01
CA SER A 305 -10.93 -14.93 -12.63
C SER A 305 -11.96 -13.96 -12.01
N TYR A 306 -13.16 -14.46 -11.73
CA TYR A 306 -14.20 -13.65 -11.10
C TYR A 306 -13.80 -13.09 -9.72
N SER A 307 -13.04 -13.83 -8.90
CA SER A 307 -12.63 -13.38 -7.56
C SER A 307 -11.69 -12.17 -7.61
N SER A 308 -10.98 -11.98 -8.72
CA SER A 308 -10.15 -10.80 -8.98
C SER A 308 -10.94 -9.49 -9.13
N PHE A 309 -12.28 -9.55 -9.14
CA PHE A 309 -13.14 -8.38 -8.93
C PHE A 309 -12.95 -7.76 -7.53
N GLY A 310 -12.54 -8.55 -6.55
CA GLY A 310 -12.34 -8.09 -5.17
C GLY A 310 -13.65 -7.68 -4.48
N SER A 311 -13.53 -6.99 -3.35
CA SER A 311 -14.70 -6.51 -2.60
C SER A 311 -15.18 -5.13 -3.09
N PRO A 312 -16.39 -4.67 -2.69
CA PRO A 312 -16.82 -3.29 -2.94
C PRO A 312 -15.84 -2.23 -2.39
N ALA A 313 -15.12 -2.54 -1.31
CA ALA A 313 -14.12 -1.66 -0.72
C ALA A 313 -12.79 -1.67 -1.49
N LYS A 314 -12.50 -2.73 -2.23
CA LYS A 314 -11.26 -2.98 -2.98
C LYS A 314 -11.55 -3.42 -4.42
N ARG A 315 -12.46 -2.71 -5.08
CA ARG A 315 -12.95 -3.07 -6.41
C ARG A 315 -11.80 -3.19 -7.41
N ARG A 316 -11.69 -4.34 -8.07
CA ARG A 316 -10.68 -4.73 -9.07
C ARG A 316 -9.23 -4.64 -8.57
N ARG A 317 -9.01 -4.62 -7.25
CA ARG A 317 -7.67 -4.47 -6.69
C ARG A 317 -6.74 -5.65 -7.01
N PRO A 318 -7.15 -6.92 -6.84
CA PRO A 318 -6.31 -8.06 -7.21
C PRO A 318 -5.93 -8.01 -8.70
N LEU A 319 -6.91 -7.77 -9.58
CA LEU A 319 -6.65 -7.64 -11.02
C LEU A 319 -5.69 -6.48 -11.35
N ALA A 320 -5.80 -5.34 -10.64
CA ALA A 320 -4.88 -4.22 -10.83
C ALA A 320 -3.44 -4.58 -10.47
N VAL A 321 -3.24 -5.44 -9.45
CA VAL A 321 -1.91 -5.95 -9.09
C VAL A 321 -1.43 -6.94 -10.16
N ALA A 322 -2.25 -7.89 -10.60
CA ALA A 322 -1.90 -8.83 -11.66
C ALA A 322 -1.50 -8.12 -12.98
N LEU A 323 -2.29 -7.13 -13.41
CA LEU A 323 -1.99 -6.31 -14.58
C LEU A 323 -0.71 -5.50 -14.41
N ALA A 324 -0.48 -4.89 -13.25
CA ALA A 324 0.75 -4.18 -12.98
C ALA A 324 1.97 -5.11 -12.95
N CYS A 325 1.83 -6.32 -12.37
CA CYS A 325 2.86 -7.35 -12.38
C CYS A 325 3.22 -7.78 -13.80
N HIS A 326 2.25 -7.95 -14.70
CA HIS A 326 2.52 -8.25 -16.11
C HIS A 326 3.52 -7.25 -16.74
N TYR A 327 3.19 -5.96 -16.69
CA TYR A 327 4.05 -4.92 -17.28
C TYR A 327 5.40 -4.80 -16.56
N LEU A 328 5.42 -5.01 -15.23
CA LEU A 328 6.69 -4.98 -14.49
C LEU A 328 7.58 -6.17 -14.83
N LEU A 329 7.02 -7.37 -14.98
CA LEU A 329 7.76 -8.56 -15.35
C LEU A 329 8.31 -8.45 -16.78
N ASP A 330 7.54 -7.87 -17.70
CA ASP A 330 8.02 -7.51 -19.04
C ASP A 330 9.24 -6.58 -19.00
N ALA A 331 9.25 -5.60 -18.10
CA ALA A 331 10.40 -4.70 -17.93
C ALA A 331 11.59 -5.34 -17.20
N LEU A 332 11.36 -6.30 -16.28
CA LEU A 332 12.40 -6.95 -15.50
C LEU A 332 13.07 -8.11 -16.23
N ALA A 333 12.33 -8.85 -17.04
CA ALA A 333 12.79 -10.04 -17.74
C ALA A 333 13.48 -9.70 -19.06
N GLU A 334 14.41 -10.56 -19.49
CA GLU A 334 14.91 -10.52 -20.87
C GLU A 334 13.85 -11.08 -21.84
N ARG A 335 13.09 -12.07 -21.37
CA ARG A 335 11.95 -12.66 -22.07
C ARG A 335 10.85 -12.97 -21.07
N HIS A 336 9.69 -12.35 -21.27
CA HIS A 336 8.52 -12.56 -20.44
C HIS A 336 7.44 -13.34 -21.21
N THR A 337 6.89 -14.38 -20.58
CA THR A 337 5.68 -15.06 -21.05
C THR A 337 4.60 -14.96 -19.98
N SER A 338 3.40 -14.56 -20.35
CA SER A 338 2.25 -14.45 -19.44
C SER A 338 1.15 -15.44 -19.80
N HIS A 339 0.69 -16.18 -18.80
CA HIS A 339 -0.42 -17.11 -18.86
C HIS A 339 -1.55 -16.55 -17.99
N TRP A 340 -2.53 -15.89 -18.61
CA TRP A 340 -3.71 -15.41 -17.89
C TRP A 340 -4.65 -16.58 -17.62
N VAL A 341 -5.28 -16.59 -16.45
CA VAL A 341 -6.16 -17.70 -16.03
C VAL A 341 -7.27 -17.95 -17.05
N SER A 342 -7.91 -16.89 -17.52
CA SER A 342 -8.94 -16.96 -18.55
C SER A 342 -8.46 -17.37 -19.95
N GLY A 343 -7.14 -17.49 -20.17
CA GLY A 343 -6.52 -17.72 -21.48
C GLY A 343 -6.38 -16.46 -22.35
N ARG A 344 -6.65 -15.27 -21.80
CA ARG A 344 -6.48 -14.00 -22.52
C ARG A 344 -5.02 -13.72 -22.89
N THR A 345 -4.84 -13.10 -24.04
CA THR A 345 -3.53 -12.70 -24.57
C THR A 345 -3.35 -11.19 -24.68
N ASP A 346 -4.41 -10.39 -24.54
CA ASP A 346 -4.34 -8.92 -24.46
C ASP A 346 -4.52 -8.46 -23.00
N PRO A 347 -3.42 -8.13 -22.28
CA PRO A 347 -3.45 -7.66 -20.91
C PRO A 347 -4.27 -6.39 -20.69
N LEU A 348 -4.29 -5.47 -21.67
CA LEU A 348 -5.00 -4.20 -21.54
C LEU A 348 -6.53 -4.42 -21.44
N MET A 349 -6.99 -5.49 -22.08
CA MET A 349 -8.40 -5.88 -22.10
C MET A 349 -8.78 -6.82 -20.95
N ALA A 350 -7.89 -7.06 -19.98
CA ALA A 350 -8.22 -7.91 -18.84
C ALA A 350 -9.43 -7.37 -18.04
N TYR A 351 -10.31 -8.28 -17.66
CA TYR A 351 -11.43 -8.02 -16.76
C TYR A 351 -11.79 -9.30 -15.98
N PRO A 352 -12.34 -9.18 -14.75
CA PRO A 352 -12.65 -10.34 -13.93
C PRO A 352 -13.74 -11.22 -14.56
N ARG A 353 -13.44 -12.48 -14.86
CA ARG A 353 -14.40 -13.43 -15.45
C ARG A 353 -14.04 -14.88 -15.19
N GLY A 354 -15.06 -15.70 -14.96
CA GLY A 354 -14.95 -17.16 -15.04
C GLY A 354 -14.36 -17.81 -13.79
N SER A 355 -14.07 -19.09 -13.95
CA SER A 355 -13.41 -19.99 -13.01
C SER A 355 -11.93 -19.64 -12.79
N SER A 356 -11.33 -20.28 -11.78
CA SER A 356 -9.92 -20.19 -11.42
C SER A 356 -9.17 -21.53 -11.60
N PRO A 357 -8.96 -22.02 -12.84
CA PRO A 357 -8.14 -23.21 -13.10
C PRO A 357 -6.64 -22.89 -13.04
N LEU A 358 -6.11 -22.55 -11.86
CA LEU A 358 -4.68 -22.23 -11.69
C LEU A 358 -3.80 -23.46 -11.98
N ALA A 359 -4.25 -24.67 -11.63
CA ALA A 359 -3.51 -25.90 -11.89
C ALA A 359 -3.11 -26.06 -13.36
N GLU A 360 -4.08 -25.91 -14.29
CA GLU A 360 -3.86 -26.01 -15.73
C GLU A 360 -2.86 -24.95 -16.22
N ARG A 361 -3.03 -23.71 -15.76
CA ARG A 361 -2.18 -22.59 -16.20
C ARG A 361 -0.76 -22.64 -15.63
N VAL A 362 -0.62 -23.20 -14.44
CA VAL A 362 0.68 -23.52 -13.86
C VAL A 362 1.37 -24.61 -14.68
N LEU A 363 0.66 -25.65 -15.12
CA LEU A 363 1.20 -26.68 -16.01
C LEU A 363 1.65 -26.07 -17.35
N ASP A 364 0.82 -25.26 -18.00
CA ASP A 364 1.17 -24.56 -19.25
C ASP A 364 2.48 -23.75 -19.10
N ALA A 365 2.65 -23.08 -17.96
CA ALA A 365 3.84 -22.27 -17.70
C ALA A 365 5.08 -23.14 -17.45
N LEU A 366 4.93 -24.23 -16.69
CA LEU A 366 6.01 -25.17 -16.35
C LEU A 366 6.48 -26.00 -17.54
N GLU A 367 5.62 -26.26 -18.54
CA GLU A 367 5.97 -26.99 -19.76
C GLU A 367 7.18 -26.37 -20.49
N THR A 368 7.35 -25.05 -20.37
CA THR A 368 8.49 -24.32 -20.98
C THR A 368 9.78 -24.36 -20.16
N ALA A 369 9.78 -25.07 -19.02
CA ALA A 369 10.86 -25.12 -18.02
C ALA A 369 11.53 -23.76 -17.80
N PRO A 370 10.78 -22.74 -17.34
CA PRO A 370 11.33 -21.41 -17.13
C PRO A 370 12.25 -21.44 -15.90
N PRO A 371 13.39 -20.73 -15.88
CA PRO A 371 14.20 -20.63 -14.67
C PRO A 371 13.46 -19.88 -13.54
N ARG A 372 12.43 -19.09 -13.89
CA ARG A 372 11.57 -18.38 -12.95
C ARG A 372 10.10 -18.43 -13.36
N LEU A 373 9.26 -18.85 -12.41
CA LEU A 373 7.80 -18.81 -12.49
C LEU A 373 7.23 -17.93 -11.37
N ILE A 374 6.46 -16.90 -11.74
CA ILE A 374 5.74 -16.05 -10.80
C ILE A 374 4.23 -16.29 -10.94
N VAL A 375 3.57 -16.70 -9.87
CA VAL A 375 2.11 -16.85 -9.84
C VAL A 375 1.51 -15.67 -9.08
N VAL A 376 0.58 -14.93 -9.69
CA VAL A 376 -0.14 -13.82 -9.04
C VAL A 376 -1.62 -14.18 -8.98
N SER A 377 -2.09 -14.63 -7.82
CA SER A 377 -3.48 -15.07 -7.60
C SER A 377 -3.92 -14.86 -6.16
N ASP A 378 -5.22 -14.95 -5.87
CA ASP A 378 -5.72 -14.96 -4.49
C ASP A 378 -5.52 -16.30 -3.75
N GLY A 379 -4.86 -17.27 -4.40
CA GLY A 379 -4.56 -18.60 -3.87
C GLY A 379 -5.72 -19.59 -3.96
N HIS A 380 -6.91 -19.18 -4.40
CA HIS A 380 -8.04 -20.08 -4.55
C HIS A 380 -8.10 -20.63 -5.98
N ASP A 381 -7.96 -21.96 -6.07
CA ASP A 381 -8.20 -22.72 -7.28
C ASP A 381 -9.57 -23.42 -7.17
N ASP A 382 -10.25 -23.67 -8.29
CA ASP A 382 -11.52 -24.43 -8.28
C ASP A 382 -11.30 -25.94 -8.01
N THR A 383 -10.05 -26.38 -8.14
CA THR A 383 -9.50 -27.73 -7.91
C THR A 383 -8.22 -27.67 -7.05
N PRO A 384 -8.30 -27.19 -5.80
CA PRO A 384 -7.12 -26.82 -4.99
C PRO A 384 -6.14 -27.97 -4.78
N ASP A 385 -6.63 -29.19 -4.54
CA ASP A 385 -5.79 -30.37 -4.34
C ASP A 385 -4.94 -30.70 -5.57
N VAL A 386 -5.44 -30.39 -6.77
CA VAL A 386 -4.73 -30.64 -8.03
C VAL A 386 -3.57 -29.67 -8.17
N CYS A 387 -3.79 -28.37 -7.96
CA CYS A 387 -2.73 -27.37 -8.04
C CYS A 387 -1.59 -27.65 -7.04
N ALA A 388 -1.95 -27.97 -5.79
CA ALA A 388 -0.99 -28.32 -4.76
C ALA A 388 -0.18 -29.58 -5.12
N SER A 389 -0.86 -30.60 -5.66
CA SER A 389 -0.25 -31.85 -6.10
C SER A 389 0.67 -31.67 -7.30
N VAL A 390 0.29 -30.85 -8.28
CA VAL A 390 1.12 -30.51 -9.44
C VAL A 390 2.42 -29.85 -8.99
N LEU A 391 2.33 -28.82 -8.14
CA LEU A 391 3.50 -28.10 -7.64
C LEU A 391 4.42 -28.99 -6.80
N SER A 392 3.84 -29.86 -5.97
CA SER A 392 4.58 -30.86 -5.19
C SER A 392 5.29 -31.88 -6.08
N ALA A 393 4.57 -32.45 -7.06
CA ALA A 393 5.13 -33.41 -8.00
C ALA A 393 6.24 -32.78 -8.85
N TRP A 394 6.05 -31.55 -9.31
CA TRP A 394 7.09 -30.80 -10.01
C TRP A 394 8.33 -30.65 -9.13
N ARG A 395 8.17 -30.15 -7.89
CA ARG A 395 9.28 -29.86 -6.99
C ARG A 395 10.06 -31.10 -6.56
N HIS A 396 9.39 -32.23 -6.37
CA HIS A 396 10.02 -33.43 -5.81
C HIS A 396 10.39 -34.50 -6.84
N ARG A 397 9.71 -34.53 -8.00
CA ARG A 397 9.91 -35.59 -9.01
C ARG A 397 10.49 -35.08 -10.33
N VAL A 398 10.08 -33.90 -10.78
CA VAL A 398 10.47 -33.38 -12.12
C VAL A 398 11.68 -32.45 -12.03
N ASP A 399 11.69 -31.53 -11.07
CA ASP A 399 12.75 -30.56 -10.83
C ASP A 399 13.28 -30.62 -9.38
N PRO A 400 13.84 -31.78 -8.96
CA PRO A 400 14.41 -31.92 -7.62
C PRO A 400 15.64 -31.00 -7.42
N GLY A 401 16.33 -30.65 -8.51
CA GLY A 401 17.44 -29.70 -8.52
C GLY A 401 17.02 -28.24 -8.36
N ARG A 402 15.71 -27.94 -8.38
CA ARG A 402 15.13 -26.59 -8.24
C ARG A 402 15.67 -25.59 -9.26
N ALA A 403 15.89 -26.04 -10.50
CA ALA A 403 16.27 -25.18 -11.61
C ALA A 403 15.20 -24.11 -11.90
N THR A 404 13.93 -24.44 -11.63
CA THR A 404 12.79 -23.51 -11.69
C THR A 404 12.49 -22.95 -10.30
N SER A 405 12.77 -21.66 -10.12
CA SER A 405 12.30 -20.91 -8.95
C SER A 405 10.84 -20.56 -9.13
N VAL A 406 9.98 -20.96 -8.19
CA VAL A 406 8.53 -20.71 -8.23
C VAL A 406 8.18 -19.83 -7.04
N THR A 407 7.47 -18.72 -7.26
CA THR A 407 6.99 -17.85 -6.17
C THR A 407 5.54 -17.48 -6.39
N HIS A 408 4.73 -17.67 -5.35
CA HIS A 408 3.34 -17.22 -5.34
C HIS A 408 3.23 -15.85 -4.66
N LEU A 409 2.69 -14.87 -5.37
CA LEU A 409 2.44 -13.51 -4.90
C LEU A 409 0.93 -13.32 -4.73
N ASN A 410 0.47 -13.22 -3.49
CA ASN A 410 -0.95 -13.17 -3.20
C ASN A 410 -1.39 -11.75 -2.76
N PRO A 411 -2.27 -11.07 -3.52
CA PRO A 411 -2.71 -9.72 -3.19
C PRO A 411 -3.81 -9.65 -2.13
N VAL A 412 -4.28 -10.79 -1.64
CA VAL A 412 -5.39 -10.93 -0.71
C VAL A 412 -4.90 -11.55 0.59
N PHE A 413 -5.25 -10.92 1.71
CA PHE A 413 -5.01 -11.51 3.02
C PHE A 413 -6.17 -12.42 3.38
N ASP A 414 -5.89 -13.63 3.85
CA ASP A 414 -6.92 -14.47 4.46
C ASP A 414 -6.95 -14.31 5.98
N ALA A 415 -8.16 -14.16 6.51
CA ALA A 415 -8.36 -13.87 7.92
C ALA A 415 -8.44 -15.12 8.79
N GLU A 416 -8.70 -16.29 8.20
CA GLU A 416 -8.80 -17.56 8.91
C GLU A 416 -7.42 -18.17 9.12
N GLU A 417 -6.58 -18.17 8.08
CA GLU A 417 -5.20 -18.65 8.15
C GLU A 417 -4.19 -17.61 8.67
N PHE A 418 -4.63 -16.36 8.91
CA PHE A 418 -3.77 -15.24 9.29
C PHE A 418 -2.60 -14.96 8.34
N THR A 419 -2.70 -15.44 7.10
CA THR A 419 -1.68 -15.35 6.06
C THR A 419 -2.39 -15.36 4.70
N PRO A 420 -1.75 -14.93 3.60
CA PRO A 420 -2.32 -15.16 2.27
C PRO A 420 -2.44 -16.66 1.98
N VAL A 421 -3.57 -17.07 1.38
CA VAL A 421 -3.80 -18.49 1.02
C VAL A 421 -2.67 -19.01 0.15
N ARG A 422 -2.13 -20.17 0.56
CA ARG A 422 -1.01 -20.85 -0.11
C ARG A 422 -1.54 -21.75 -1.22
N LEU A 423 -0.85 -21.78 -2.37
CA LEU A 423 -1.15 -22.74 -3.45
C LEU A 423 -0.61 -24.14 -3.14
N SER A 424 0.54 -24.22 -2.49
CA SER A 424 1.16 -25.47 -2.09
C SER A 424 2.18 -25.19 -0.98
N PRO A 425 2.35 -26.11 0.00
CA PRO A 425 3.47 -26.04 0.95
C PRO A 425 4.85 -26.13 0.27
N ALA A 426 4.92 -26.65 -0.96
CA ALA A 426 6.17 -26.85 -1.69
C ALA A 426 6.75 -25.57 -2.31
N ILE A 427 5.99 -24.46 -2.31
CA ILE A 427 6.41 -23.18 -2.88
C ILE A 427 6.17 -22.03 -1.91
N PRO A 428 7.05 -21.00 -1.90
CA PRO A 428 6.85 -19.85 -1.03
C PRO A 428 5.68 -19.00 -1.52
N THR A 429 4.83 -18.57 -0.57
CA THR A 429 3.76 -17.60 -0.79
C THR A 429 4.08 -16.31 -0.03
N VAL A 430 4.05 -15.19 -0.74
CA VAL A 430 4.32 -13.86 -0.20
C VAL A 430 3.17 -12.91 -0.52
N GLY A 431 2.74 -12.14 0.48
CA GLY A 431 1.73 -11.12 0.30
C GLY A 431 2.22 -9.98 -0.59
N ILE A 432 1.41 -9.51 -1.54
CA ILE A 432 1.77 -8.38 -2.41
C ILE A 432 0.70 -7.29 -2.39
N ARG A 433 1.09 -6.06 -2.06
CA ARG A 433 0.16 -4.93 -2.14
C ARG A 433 0.28 -4.18 -3.44
N ALA A 434 1.50 -3.95 -3.91
CA ALA A 434 1.82 -3.14 -5.07
C ALA A 434 2.85 -3.90 -5.91
N ALA A 435 2.64 -3.94 -7.22
CA ALA A 435 3.53 -4.63 -8.15
C ALA A 435 4.97 -4.10 -8.05
N GLU A 436 5.15 -2.81 -7.77
CA GLU A 436 6.45 -2.16 -7.62
C GLU A 436 7.35 -2.84 -6.57
N ASN A 437 6.75 -3.55 -5.61
CA ASN A 437 7.47 -4.27 -4.55
C ASN A 437 7.89 -5.69 -4.95
N LEU A 438 7.37 -6.20 -6.06
CA LEU A 438 7.58 -7.56 -6.54
C LEU A 438 9.07 -7.98 -6.49
N PRO A 439 10.05 -7.17 -6.91
CA PRO A 439 11.45 -7.58 -6.85
C PRO A 439 11.98 -7.81 -5.43
N ALA A 440 11.55 -6.99 -4.47
CA ALA A 440 11.95 -7.14 -3.08
C ALA A 440 11.26 -8.35 -2.44
N LEU A 441 9.98 -8.57 -2.76
CA LEU A 441 9.18 -9.67 -2.23
C LEU A 441 9.65 -11.05 -2.74
N VAL A 442 10.04 -11.16 -4.01
CA VAL A 442 10.64 -12.39 -4.54
C VAL A 442 12.00 -12.68 -3.88
N GLY A 443 12.76 -11.66 -3.51
CA GLY A 443 13.95 -11.83 -2.67
C GLY A 443 13.62 -12.39 -1.28
N LEU A 444 12.55 -11.89 -0.66
CA LEU A 444 12.07 -12.37 0.64
C LEU A 444 11.50 -13.80 0.59
N ALA A 445 10.88 -14.19 -0.53
CA ALA A 445 10.30 -15.52 -0.72
C ALA A 445 11.30 -16.67 -0.47
N ARG A 446 12.60 -16.42 -0.71
CA ARG A 446 13.68 -17.38 -0.44
C ARG A 446 13.78 -17.78 1.04
N PHE A 447 13.48 -16.88 1.97
CA PHE A 447 13.48 -17.21 3.40
C PHE A 447 12.28 -18.09 3.77
N ALA A 448 11.16 -17.96 3.06
CA ALA A 448 9.98 -18.81 3.26
C ALA A 448 10.15 -20.23 2.70
N GLU A 449 11.18 -20.49 1.88
CA GLU A 449 11.51 -21.85 1.38
C GLU A 449 12.22 -22.72 2.43
N GLY A 450 12.50 -22.21 3.64
CA GLY A 450 13.15 -22.96 4.72
C GLY A 450 14.64 -23.22 4.51
N THR A 451 15.26 -22.58 3.52
CA THR A 451 16.71 -22.68 3.23
C THR A 451 17.56 -21.73 4.08
N SER A 452 16.95 -20.91 4.93
CA SER A 452 17.61 -19.87 5.71
C SER A 452 17.01 -19.77 7.10
N GLY A 453 17.87 -19.55 8.10
CA GLY A 453 17.50 -19.60 9.51
C GLY A 453 16.98 -18.29 10.09
N LEU A 454 16.56 -18.32 11.36
CA LEU A 454 16.11 -17.13 12.09
C LEU A 454 17.21 -16.05 12.14
N HIS A 455 18.47 -16.45 12.24
CA HIS A 455 19.61 -15.54 12.22
C HIS A 455 19.68 -14.76 10.90
N ASP A 456 19.56 -15.45 9.76
CA ASP A 456 19.61 -14.83 8.44
C ASP A 456 18.45 -13.85 8.23
N LEU A 457 17.25 -14.22 8.70
CA LEU A 457 16.09 -13.34 8.66
C LEU A 457 16.30 -12.08 9.49
N ARG A 458 16.84 -12.20 10.72
CA ARG A 458 17.11 -11.05 11.58
C ARG A 458 18.21 -10.15 11.00
N SER A 459 19.26 -10.72 10.45
CA SER A 459 20.32 -9.98 9.75
C SER A 459 19.76 -9.26 8.53
N HIS A 460 18.92 -9.93 7.73
CA HIS A 460 18.23 -9.28 6.61
C HIS A 460 17.38 -8.09 7.07
N LEU A 461 16.61 -8.24 8.15
CA LEU A 461 15.79 -7.17 8.70
C LEU A 461 16.63 -6.01 9.24
N ALA A 462 17.76 -6.30 9.88
CA ALA A 462 18.71 -5.29 10.35
C ALA A 462 19.27 -4.47 9.17
N ASP A 463 19.71 -5.13 8.10
CA ASP A 463 20.17 -4.45 6.88
C ASP A 463 19.09 -3.56 6.26
N GLN A 464 17.83 -4.01 6.26
CA GLN A 464 16.71 -3.20 5.77
C GLN A 464 16.47 -1.99 6.67
N VAL A 465 16.58 -2.14 7.99
CA VAL A 465 16.48 -1.03 8.94
C VAL A 465 17.60 -0.02 8.71
N GLU A 466 18.84 -0.47 8.54
CA GLU A 466 19.98 0.40 8.26
C GLU A 466 19.80 1.17 6.95
N ARG A 467 19.48 0.47 5.86
CA ARG A 467 19.20 1.11 4.55
C ARG A 467 18.04 2.09 4.65
N TYR A 468 16.96 1.69 5.32
CA TYR A 468 15.81 2.55 5.54
C TYR A 468 16.22 3.81 6.28
N LEU A 469 17.00 3.72 7.37
CA LEU A 469 17.42 4.92 8.11
C LEU A 469 18.44 5.77 7.34
N ALA A 470 19.34 5.15 6.57
CA ALA A 470 20.40 5.81 5.80
C ALA A 470 19.88 6.56 4.57
N ASP A 471 18.87 6.03 3.88
CA ASP A 471 18.22 6.71 2.76
C ASP A 471 17.58 8.00 3.27
N SER A 472 18.29 9.11 3.28
CA SER A 472 17.79 10.43 3.73
C SER A 472 16.83 11.03 2.71
N GLY A 473 15.83 10.25 2.29
CA GLY A 473 14.90 10.54 1.22
C GLY A 473 13.99 11.69 1.60
N ASP A 474 14.33 12.85 1.06
CA ASP A 474 13.43 13.95 0.78
C ASP A 474 12.10 13.40 0.22
N PRO A 475 10.95 13.66 0.87
CA PRO A 475 9.66 13.17 0.39
C PRO A 475 9.35 13.84 -0.95
N ARG A 476 9.60 13.14 -2.06
CA ARG A 476 9.16 13.52 -3.40
C ARG A 476 7.63 13.61 -3.51
#